data_AF-A0A420MND4-F1
#
_entry.id   AF-A0A420MND4-F1
#
_cell.length_a   1.000
_cell.length_b   1.000
_cell.length_c   1.000
_cell.angle_alpha   90.00
_cell.angle_beta   90.00
_cell.angle_gamma   90.00
#
_symmetry.space_group_name_H-M   'P 1'
#
loop_
_entity.id
_entity.type
_entity.pdbx_description
1 polymer ?
#
loop_
_entity_poly.entity_id
_entity_poly.type
_entity_poly.pdbx_seq_one_letter_code
_entity_poly.pdbx_strand_id
1 'polypeptide(L)'
;MVLGVGVVAENLDLENSLTRKGMYGIDEEALLDAFEVSILEQQRQQDDDASFDHLVVGLDPAELHRARKRADGDVDAFWAADQRFSILLDSMNQLDGANQGDGEAGSILSRVKAADSPAQAASLVRDHFIAKLARVLLLDVEEFSDESSGRSIASYGIDSMIGAELRNWIFKELGLDIAFQQLLSPSLTIPKFAELICGSQGIFVDAE
;
A
#
# COMPACT_ATOMS: atom_id res chain seq x y z
N MET A 1 -3.23 14.61 0.12
CA MET A 1 -4.69 14.86 0.25
C MET A 1 -4.90 16.23 0.89
N VAL A 2 -6.08 16.83 0.79
CA VAL A 2 -6.40 18.08 1.52
C VAL A 2 -7.26 17.74 2.73
N LEU A 3 -6.85 18.19 3.91
CA LEU A 3 -7.54 18.00 5.19
C LEU A 3 -8.45 19.20 5.45
N GLY A 4 -9.60 18.96 6.07
CA GLY A 4 -10.55 20.02 6.44
C GLY A 4 -11.37 20.62 5.28
N VAL A 5 -11.01 20.33 4.03
CA VAL A 5 -11.74 20.80 2.84
C VAL A 5 -12.06 19.65 1.87
N GLY A 6 -13.29 19.66 1.33
CA GLY A 6 -13.71 18.75 0.27
C GLY A 6 -14.02 17.33 0.75
N VAL A 7 -13.98 16.38 -0.19
CA VAL A 7 -14.51 15.00 0.01
C VAL A 7 -13.80 14.24 1.14
N VAL A 8 -12.49 14.48 1.35
CA VAL A 8 -11.73 13.81 2.42
C VAL A 8 -12.16 14.31 3.80
N ALA A 9 -12.47 15.60 3.93
CA ALA A 9 -12.94 16.17 5.20
C ALA A 9 -14.35 15.67 5.60
N GLU A 10 -15.16 15.26 4.62
CA GLU A 10 -16.49 14.72 4.84
C GLU A 10 -16.49 13.21 5.13
N ASN A 11 -15.36 12.51 4.92
CA ASN A 11 -15.28 11.06 4.99
C ASN A 11 -13.99 10.59 5.69
N LEU A 12 -14.09 10.35 7.00
CA LEU A 12 -12.99 9.85 7.82
C LEU A 12 -12.46 8.48 7.36
N ASP A 13 -13.32 7.62 6.83
CA ASP A 13 -12.89 6.30 6.34
C ASP A 13 -11.97 6.44 5.11
N LEU A 14 -12.27 7.42 4.25
CA LEU A 14 -11.43 7.78 3.11
C LEU A 14 -10.09 8.39 3.55
N GLU A 15 -10.11 9.27 4.57
CA GLU A 15 -8.88 9.84 5.15
C GLU A 15 -7.97 8.75 5.75
N ASN A 16 -8.55 7.86 6.55
CA ASN A 16 -7.83 6.72 7.15
C ASN A 16 -7.25 5.81 6.07
N SER A 17 -8.04 5.54 5.03
CA SER A 17 -7.64 4.73 3.87
C SER A 17 -6.47 5.32 3.10
N LEU A 18 -6.47 6.63 2.86
CA LEU A 18 -5.37 7.33 2.20
C LEU A 18 -4.12 7.39 3.08
N THR A 19 -4.29 7.60 4.38
CA THR A 19 -3.19 7.59 5.36
C THR A 19 -2.51 6.23 5.40
N ARG A 20 -3.27 5.13 5.35
CA ARG A 20 -2.75 3.75 5.29
C ARG A 20 -1.94 3.46 4.02
N LYS A 21 -2.15 4.24 2.95
CA LYS A 21 -1.36 4.20 1.71
C LYS A 21 -0.12 5.11 1.75
N GLY A 22 0.22 5.64 2.92
CA GLY A 22 1.37 6.54 3.13
C GLY A 22 1.22 7.91 2.49
N MET A 23 -0.02 8.33 2.22
CA MET A 23 -0.29 9.69 1.80
C MET A 23 -0.38 10.59 3.03
N TYR A 24 0.18 11.80 2.93
CA TYR A 24 -0.03 12.84 3.94
C TYR A 24 -1.07 13.85 3.48
N GLY A 25 -1.63 14.55 4.46
CA GLY A 25 -2.56 15.64 4.25
C GLY A 25 -1.88 17.01 4.34
N ILE A 26 -2.26 17.93 3.46
CA ILE A 26 -2.06 19.37 3.64
C ILE A 26 -3.36 19.96 4.19
N ASP A 27 -3.28 20.92 5.10
CA ASP A 27 -4.47 21.60 5.63
C ASP A 27 -4.99 22.69 4.68
N GLU A 28 -6.09 23.33 5.07
CA GLU A 28 -6.70 24.44 4.32
C GLU A 28 -5.73 25.62 4.17
N GLU A 29 -4.96 25.92 5.21
CA GLU A 29 -4.01 27.04 5.20
C GLU A 29 -2.92 26.81 4.15
N ALA A 30 -2.28 25.64 4.15
CA ALA A 30 -1.28 25.28 3.15
C ALA A 30 -1.85 25.23 1.72
N LEU A 31 -3.14 24.88 1.55
CA LEU A 31 -3.80 24.96 0.25
C LEU A 31 -3.98 26.42 -0.20
N LEU A 32 -4.42 27.30 0.68
CA LEU A 32 -4.60 28.72 0.38
C LEU A 32 -3.26 29.40 0.07
N ASP A 33 -2.19 29.06 0.81
CA ASP A 33 -0.84 29.52 0.53
C ASP A 33 -0.39 29.13 -0.88
N ALA A 34 -0.68 27.90 -1.31
CA ALA A 34 -0.37 27.47 -2.67
C ALA A 34 -1.13 28.25 -3.75
N PHE A 35 -2.38 28.64 -3.48
CA PHE A 35 -3.13 29.52 -4.38
C PHE A 35 -2.56 30.93 -4.41
N GLU A 36 -2.18 31.49 -3.26
CA GLU A 36 -1.54 32.80 -3.19
C GLU A 36 -0.25 32.83 -4.03
N VAL A 37 0.65 31.86 -3.82
CA VAL A 37 1.89 31.73 -4.59
C VAL A 37 1.60 31.61 -6.09
N SER A 38 0.63 30.77 -6.48
CA SER A 38 0.26 30.60 -7.89
C SER A 38 -0.22 31.89 -8.53
N ILE A 39 -1.05 32.68 -7.82
CA ILE A 39 -1.58 33.95 -8.33
C ILE A 39 -0.46 34.98 -8.46
N LEU A 40 0.44 35.06 -7.48
CA LEU A 40 1.57 36.00 -7.50
C LEU A 40 2.54 35.70 -8.64
N GLU A 41 2.88 34.43 -8.86
CA GLU A 41 3.78 34.02 -9.95
C GLU A 41 3.15 34.24 -11.33
N GLN A 42 1.83 34.07 -11.48
CA GLN A 42 1.13 34.39 -12.73
C GLN A 42 1.13 35.90 -13.03
N GLN A 43 1.10 36.75 -12.00
CA GLN A 43 1.07 38.21 -12.15
C GLN A 43 2.45 38.84 -12.41
N ARG A 44 3.54 38.13 -12.12
CA ARG A 44 4.88 38.56 -12.51
C ARG A 44 4.96 38.65 -14.03
N GLN A 45 5.27 39.83 -14.55
CA GLN A 45 5.49 40.05 -15.98
C GLN A 45 6.54 39.05 -16.49
N GLN A 46 6.12 38.18 -17.40
CA GLN A 46 6.97 37.22 -18.10
C GLN A 46 7.86 37.96 -19.09
N ASP A 47 9.00 38.46 -18.62
CA ASP A 47 10.07 39.03 -19.47
C ASP A 47 11.02 37.95 -20.02
N ASP A 48 10.84 36.69 -19.61
CA ASP A 48 11.66 35.54 -20.04
C ASP A 48 10.77 34.38 -20.53
N ASP A 49 11.30 33.60 -21.47
CA ASP A 49 10.72 32.41 -22.16
C ASP A 49 10.37 31.22 -21.21
N ALA A 50 10.41 31.45 -19.90
CA ALA A 50 10.06 30.49 -18.86
C ALA A 50 8.72 30.90 -18.22
N SER A 51 7.61 30.57 -18.88
CA SER A 51 6.28 30.71 -18.29
C SER A 51 6.11 29.69 -17.15
N PHE A 52 5.59 30.16 -16.03
CA PHE A 52 5.19 29.28 -14.92
C PHE A 52 3.79 28.73 -15.21
N ASP A 53 3.72 27.46 -15.62
CA ASP A 53 2.45 26.86 -16.07
C ASP A 53 1.73 26.07 -14.95
N HIS A 54 2.48 25.40 -14.06
CA HIS A 54 1.91 24.49 -13.06
C HIS A 54 2.68 24.56 -11.73
N LEU A 55 1.94 24.65 -10.62
CA LEU A 55 2.45 24.43 -9.27
C LEU A 55 2.06 23.03 -8.78
N VAL A 56 3.04 22.26 -8.32
CA VAL A 56 2.80 20.94 -7.73
C VAL A 56 2.94 21.03 -6.22
N VAL A 57 1.92 20.56 -5.50
CA VAL A 57 1.84 20.58 -4.02
C VAL A 57 1.57 19.16 -3.52
N GLY A 58 1.99 18.84 -2.31
CA GLY A 58 1.70 17.54 -1.69
C GLY A 58 2.68 16.42 -2.04
N LEU A 59 3.87 16.76 -2.58
CA LEU A 59 4.95 15.82 -2.90
C LEU A 59 6.25 16.13 -2.14
N ASP A 60 6.16 16.70 -0.93
CA ASP A 60 7.35 16.94 -0.11
C ASP A 60 7.98 15.58 0.28
N PRO A 61 9.25 15.33 -0.08
CA PRO A 61 9.93 14.07 0.24
C PRO A 61 9.96 13.78 1.75
N ALA A 62 10.11 14.79 2.60
CA ALA A 62 10.18 14.62 4.04
C ALA A 62 8.82 14.29 4.65
N GLU A 63 7.74 14.91 4.16
CA GLU A 63 6.39 14.58 4.63
C GLU A 63 5.93 13.21 4.14
N LEU A 64 6.19 12.87 2.87
CA LEU A 64 5.91 11.53 2.34
C LEU A 64 6.71 10.46 3.08
N HIS A 65 7.96 10.77 3.43
CA HIS A 65 8.78 9.88 4.25
C HIS A 65 8.19 9.64 5.64
N ARG A 66 7.78 10.72 6.33
CA ARG A 66 7.11 10.63 7.63
C ARG A 66 5.80 9.86 7.55
N ALA A 67 5.01 10.09 6.51
CA ALA A 67 3.75 9.37 6.30
C ALA A 67 3.99 7.89 6.03
N ARG A 68 4.99 7.54 5.22
CA ARG A 68 5.42 6.15 5.01
C ARG A 68 5.81 5.47 6.31
N LYS A 69 6.55 6.14 7.20
CA LYS A 69 6.93 5.58 8.51
C LYS A 69 5.76 5.42 9.48
N ARG A 70 4.74 6.26 9.38
CA ARG A 70 3.54 6.20 10.23
C ARG A 70 2.57 5.11 9.77
N ALA A 71 2.49 4.85 8.48
CA ALA A 71 1.74 3.74 7.92
C ALA A 71 2.54 2.45 8.13
N ASP A 72 2.20 1.70 9.19
CA ASP A 72 2.88 0.47 9.57
C ASP A 72 2.94 -0.55 8.40
N GLY A 73 4.13 -1.12 8.12
CA GLY A 73 4.39 -2.08 7.05
C GLY A 73 4.98 -1.52 5.75
N ASP A 74 5.16 -2.38 4.74
CA ASP A 74 5.71 -2.00 3.43
C ASP A 74 4.66 -1.25 2.61
N VAL A 75 4.62 0.07 2.75
CA VAL A 75 3.67 0.94 2.03
C VAL A 75 3.95 0.89 0.52
N ASP A 76 3.14 0.10 -0.18
CA ASP A 76 3.10 0.02 -1.64
C ASP A 76 2.34 1.26 -2.17
N ALA A 77 3.02 2.40 -2.17
CA ALA A 77 2.47 3.62 -2.72
C ALA A 77 2.30 3.44 -4.23
N PHE A 78 1.07 3.58 -4.74
CA PHE A 78 0.76 3.31 -6.15
C PHE A 78 1.62 4.09 -7.16
N TRP A 79 2.18 5.23 -6.73
CA TRP A 79 3.06 6.09 -7.52
C TRP A 79 4.55 5.67 -7.45
N ALA A 80 4.95 4.85 -6.47
CA ALA A 80 6.34 4.45 -6.28
C ALA A 80 6.85 3.50 -7.37
N ALA A 81 5.96 2.74 -8.03
CA ALA A 81 6.34 1.88 -9.14
C ALA A 81 6.64 2.66 -10.45
N ASP A 82 6.23 3.93 -10.53
CA ASP A 82 6.39 4.74 -11.72
C ASP A 82 7.75 5.45 -11.71
N GLN A 83 8.53 5.20 -12.77
CA GLN A 83 9.90 5.72 -12.93
C GLN A 83 9.99 7.25 -12.87
N ARG A 84 8.90 7.96 -13.19
CA ARG A 84 8.85 9.43 -13.10
C ARG A 84 9.04 9.94 -11.67
N PHE A 85 8.75 9.12 -10.66
CA PHE A 85 8.95 9.46 -9.25
C PHE A 85 10.29 8.96 -8.68
N SER A 86 11.19 8.45 -9.51
CA SER A 86 12.50 7.92 -9.05
C SER A 86 13.32 8.93 -8.24
N ILE A 87 13.33 10.21 -8.64
CA ILE A 87 14.04 11.28 -7.92
C ILE A 87 13.41 11.56 -6.55
N LEU A 88 12.07 11.53 -6.49
CA LEU A 88 11.34 11.70 -5.24
C LEU A 88 11.64 10.54 -4.28
N LEU A 89 11.62 9.31 -4.78
CA LEU A 89 11.96 8.11 -4.01
C LEU A 89 13.40 8.15 -3.50
N ASP A 90 14.36 8.55 -4.34
CA ASP A 90 15.75 8.70 -3.92
C ASP A 90 15.88 9.75 -2.80
N SER A 91 15.21 10.90 -2.96
CA SER A 91 15.17 11.95 -1.93
C SER A 91 14.57 11.45 -0.61
N MET A 92 13.50 10.65 -0.67
CA MET A 92 12.91 10.02 0.52
C MET A 92 13.87 9.02 1.17
N ASN A 93 14.52 8.16 0.39
CA ASN A 93 15.45 7.15 0.90
C ASN A 93 16.70 7.79 1.54
N GLN A 94 17.17 8.93 1.02
CA GLN A 94 18.28 9.67 1.63
C GLN A 94 17.94 10.17 3.06
N LEU A 95 16.66 10.45 3.34
CA LEU A 95 16.20 10.87 4.67
C LEU A 95 16.18 9.73 5.70
N ASP A 96 16.32 8.48 5.26
CA ASP A 96 16.55 7.34 6.17
C ASP A 96 17.98 7.26 6.71
N GLY A 97 18.88 8.12 6.19
CA GLY A 97 20.30 8.08 6.50
C GLY A 97 21.00 7.00 5.67
N ALA A 98 22.14 7.36 5.09
CA ALA A 98 23.00 6.49 4.30
C ALA A 98 23.48 5.26 5.12
N ASN A 99 22.67 4.21 5.21
CA ASN A 99 23.02 2.79 5.44
C ASN A 99 21.79 1.91 5.67
N GLN A 100 20.76 2.05 4.83
CA GLN A 100 19.92 0.91 4.54
C GLN A 100 20.22 0.55 3.08
N GLY A 101 21.35 -0.17 2.92
CA GLY A 101 21.35 -1.21 1.91
C GLY A 101 20.06 -1.99 2.07
N ASP A 102 19.49 -2.38 0.94
CA ASP A 102 18.29 -3.17 0.70
C ASP A 102 18.30 -4.52 1.45
N GLY A 103 18.52 -4.44 2.75
CA GLY A 103 18.48 -5.51 3.71
C GLY A 103 17.02 -5.62 4.08
N GLU A 104 16.29 -6.36 3.23
CA GLU A 104 15.67 -7.58 3.71
C GLU A 104 15.47 -7.55 5.23
N ALA A 105 14.48 -6.79 5.70
CA ALA A 105 13.65 -7.32 6.77
C ALA A 105 13.12 -8.61 6.15
N GLY A 106 13.84 -9.72 6.40
CA GLY A 106 13.91 -10.86 5.48
C GLY A 106 12.55 -11.17 4.89
N SER A 107 12.51 -11.36 3.56
CA SER A 107 11.26 -11.54 2.79
C SER A 107 10.24 -12.34 3.60
N ILE A 108 8.94 -12.03 3.48
CA ILE A 108 7.92 -12.79 4.23
C ILE A 108 8.11 -14.30 4.06
N LEU A 109 8.61 -14.75 2.90
CA LEU A 109 9.04 -16.12 2.63
C LEU A 109 10.19 -16.62 3.53
N SER A 110 11.22 -15.81 3.77
CA SER A 110 12.31 -16.09 4.72
C SER A 110 11.75 -16.27 6.15
N ARG A 111 10.80 -15.44 6.58
CA ARG A 111 10.14 -15.55 7.89
C ARG A 111 9.26 -16.79 7.98
N VAL A 112 8.52 -17.10 6.92
CA VAL A 112 7.67 -18.28 6.80
C VAL A 112 8.50 -19.57 6.85
N LYS A 113 9.66 -19.60 6.18
CA LYS A 113 10.60 -20.74 6.23
C LYS A 113 11.30 -20.90 7.58
N ALA A 114 11.46 -19.81 8.32
CA ALA A 114 12.07 -19.80 9.64
C ALA A 114 11.06 -20.06 10.78
N ALA A 115 9.78 -20.26 10.47
CA ALA A 115 8.75 -20.52 11.48
C ALA A 115 8.96 -21.89 12.15
N ASP A 116 8.67 -21.95 13.46
CA ASP A 116 8.86 -23.15 14.28
C ASP A 116 7.79 -24.22 14.03
N SER A 117 6.68 -23.87 13.36
CA SER A 117 5.60 -24.79 13.04
C SER A 117 4.85 -24.41 11.75
N PRO A 118 4.22 -25.39 11.06
CA PRO A 118 3.36 -25.12 9.91
C PRO A 118 2.18 -24.17 10.23
N ALA A 119 1.62 -24.29 11.44
CA ALA A 119 0.54 -23.40 11.90
C ALA A 119 1.01 -21.95 12.06
N GLN A 120 2.22 -21.74 12.60
CA GLN A 120 2.82 -20.42 12.72
C GLN A 120 3.16 -19.81 11.34
N ALA A 121 3.69 -20.62 10.41
CA ALA A 121 3.92 -20.22 9.03
C ALA A 121 2.62 -19.75 8.35
N ALA A 122 1.53 -20.51 8.51
CA ALA A 122 0.23 -20.14 7.98
C ALA A 122 -0.30 -18.83 8.60
N SER A 123 -0.17 -18.64 9.91
CA SER A 123 -0.57 -17.37 10.57
C SER A 123 0.21 -16.18 10.01
N LEU A 124 1.53 -16.31 9.80
CA LEU A 124 2.36 -15.22 9.25
C LEU A 124 1.91 -14.83 7.84
N VAL A 125 1.65 -15.81 6.97
CA VAL A 125 1.14 -15.54 5.60
C VAL A 125 -0.24 -14.90 5.67
N ARG A 126 -1.12 -15.42 6.53
CA ARG A 126 -2.49 -14.94 6.71
C ARG A 126 -2.51 -13.48 7.13
N ASP A 127 -1.80 -13.14 8.20
CA ASP A 127 -1.79 -11.78 8.74
C ASP A 127 -1.19 -10.79 7.73
N HIS A 128 -0.15 -11.22 7.01
CA HIS A 128 0.45 -10.42 5.94
C HIS A 128 -0.51 -10.21 4.75
N PHE A 129 -1.25 -11.25 4.39
CA PHE A 129 -2.24 -11.19 3.31
C PHE A 129 -3.44 -10.29 3.68
N ILE A 130 -3.94 -10.38 4.91
CA ILE A 130 -5.00 -9.49 5.43
C ILE A 130 -4.54 -8.03 5.37
N ALA A 131 -3.31 -7.74 5.80
CA ALA A 131 -2.76 -6.40 5.71
C ALA A 131 -2.68 -5.89 4.26
N LYS A 132 -2.36 -6.73 3.27
CA LYS A 132 -2.43 -6.34 1.85
C LYS A 132 -3.88 -6.14 1.40
N LEU A 133 -4.81 -7.01 1.76
CA LEU A 133 -6.23 -6.89 1.38
C LEU A 133 -6.87 -5.61 1.94
N ALA A 134 -6.69 -5.33 3.23
CA ALA A 134 -7.17 -4.10 3.87
C ALA A 134 -6.71 -2.84 3.13
N ARG A 135 -5.43 -2.81 2.71
CA ARG A 135 -4.85 -1.68 1.97
C ARG A 135 -5.36 -1.55 0.54
N VAL A 136 -5.55 -2.66 -0.17
CA VAL A 136 -6.01 -2.62 -1.56
C VAL A 136 -7.49 -2.29 -1.63
N LEU A 137 -8.29 -2.86 -0.72
CA LEU A 137 -9.74 -2.68 -0.65
C LEU A 137 -10.18 -1.44 0.12
N LEU A 138 -9.25 -0.74 0.80
CA LEU A 138 -9.55 0.41 1.66
C LEU A 138 -10.53 0.04 2.79
N LEU A 139 -10.36 -1.15 3.36
CA LEU A 139 -11.16 -1.67 4.47
C LEU A 139 -10.30 -1.78 5.72
N ASP A 140 -10.93 -1.80 6.89
CA ASP A 140 -10.20 -2.05 8.12
C ASP A 140 -9.82 -3.51 8.29
N VAL A 141 -8.76 -3.79 9.06
CA VAL A 141 -8.30 -5.16 9.31
C VAL A 141 -9.38 -5.97 10.03
N GLU A 142 -10.18 -5.29 10.85
CA GLU A 142 -11.29 -5.84 11.62
C GLU A 142 -12.40 -6.41 10.74
N GLU A 143 -12.57 -5.92 9.50
CA GLU A 143 -13.53 -6.46 8.52
C GLU A 143 -13.14 -7.88 8.06
N PHE A 144 -11.88 -8.28 8.26
CA PHE A 144 -11.37 -9.60 7.93
C PHE A 144 -11.35 -10.55 9.14
N SER A 145 -11.75 -10.10 10.34
CA SER A 145 -11.68 -10.89 11.58
C SER A 145 -12.59 -12.11 11.60
N ASP A 146 -13.73 -12.07 10.89
CA ASP A 146 -14.69 -13.17 10.86
C ASP A 146 -14.30 -14.22 9.81
N GLU A 147 -13.12 -14.82 9.98
CA GLU A 147 -12.62 -15.90 9.13
C GLU A 147 -13.47 -17.18 9.26
N SER A 148 -14.19 -17.34 10.39
CA SER A 148 -15.11 -18.44 10.66
C SER A 148 -16.35 -18.45 9.77
N SER A 149 -16.68 -17.31 9.16
CA SER A 149 -17.81 -17.19 8.22
C SER A 149 -17.62 -17.99 6.92
N GLY A 150 -16.40 -18.46 6.63
CA GLY A 150 -16.09 -19.14 5.37
C GLY A 150 -16.15 -18.21 4.15
N ARG A 151 -16.09 -16.89 4.39
CA ARG A 151 -16.19 -15.86 3.36
C ARG A 151 -15.01 -15.95 2.39
N SER A 152 -15.31 -15.99 1.09
CA SER A 152 -14.28 -16.08 0.05
C SER A 152 -13.60 -14.74 -0.17
N ILE A 153 -12.35 -14.77 -0.62
CA ILE A 153 -11.58 -13.55 -0.92
C ILE A 153 -12.29 -12.69 -1.98
N ALA A 154 -12.94 -13.32 -2.96
CA ALA A 154 -13.74 -12.66 -3.99
C ALA A 154 -14.91 -11.81 -3.41
N SER A 155 -15.51 -12.26 -2.31
CA SER A 155 -16.69 -11.61 -1.73
C SER A 155 -16.39 -10.31 -0.96
N TYR A 156 -15.11 -9.95 -0.82
CA TYR A 156 -14.67 -8.66 -0.28
C TYR A 156 -14.65 -7.55 -1.33
N GLY A 157 -15.12 -7.82 -2.56
CA GLY A 157 -15.23 -6.80 -3.61
C GLY A 157 -14.00 -6.70 -4.51
N ILE A 158 -13.29 -7.80 -4.72
CA ILE A 158 -12.17 -7.86 -5.66
C ILE A 158 -12.70 -7.77 -7.09
N ASP A 159 -12.36 -6.68 -7.77
CA ASP A 159 -12.63 -6.49 -9.20
C ASP A 159 -11.44 -6.92 -10.08
N SER A 160 -11.57 -6.73 -11.39
CA SER A 160 -10.53 -7.09 -12.36
C SER A 160 -9.21 -6.32 -12.18
N MET A 161 -9.26 -5.07 -11.73
CA MET A 161 -8.06 -4.24 -11.53
C MET A 161 -7.35 -4.64 -10.23
N ILE A 162 -8.12 -4.72 -9.14
CA ILE A 162 -7.65 -5.12 -7.81
C ILE A 162 -7.09 -6.55 -7.83
N GLY A 163 -7.77 -7.49 -8.48
CA GLY A 163 -7.27 -8.87 -8.54
C GLY A 163 -6.04 -9.03 -9.44
N ALA A 164 -5.85 -8.18 -10.46
CA ALA A 164 -4.61 -8.14 -11.23
C ALA A 164 -3.43 -7.61 -10.40
N GLU A 165 -3.66 -6.54 -9.62
CA GLU A 165 -2.68 -6.03 -8.66
C GLU A 165 -2.31 -7.10 -7.62
N LEU A 166 -3.32 -7.75 -7.03
CA LEU A 166 -3.12 -8.78 -6.00
C LEU A 166 -2.34 -9.97 -6.55
N ARG A 167 -2.65 -10.45 -7.77
CA ARG A 167 -1.90 -11.52 -8.43
C ARG A 167 -0.43 -11.14 -8.64
N ASN A 168 -0.16 -9.93 -9.13
CA ASN A 168 1.21 -9.46 -9.33
C ASN A 168 1.98 -9.38 -8.01
N TRP A 169 1.32 -8.91 -6.95
CA TRP A 169 1.91 -8.85 -5.62
C TRP A 169 2.17 -10.25 -5.04
N ILE A 170 1.22 -11.19 -5.13
CA ILE A 170 1.41 -12.59 -4.68
C ILE A 170 2.62 -13.22 -5.39
N PHE A 171 2.76 -12.99 -6.69
CA PHE A 171 3.90 -13.50 -7.44
C PHE A 171 5.23 -12.91 -6.98
N LYS A 172 5.30 -11.58 -6.81
CA LYS A 172 6.53 -10.89 -6.39
C LYS A 172 6.93 -11.22 -4.95
N GLU A 173 5.97 -11.21 -4.03
CA GLU A 173 6.21 -11.27 -2.59
C GLU A 173 6.23 -12.71 -2.07
N LEU A 174 5.38 -13.59 -2.63
CA LEU A 174 5.18 -14.95 -2.15
C LEU A 174 5.64 -16.03 -3.16
N GLY A 175 6.06 -15.63 -4.37
CA GLY A 175 6.58 -16.54 -5.39
C GLY A 175 5.53 -17.49 -5.99
N LEU A 176 4.23 -17.27 -5.73
CA LEU A 176 3.15 -18.11 -6.25
C LEU A 176 2.51 -17.45 -7.48
N ASP A 177 2.53 -18.15 -8.62
CA ASP A 177 1.71 -17.77 -9.78
C ASP A 177 0.31 -18.37 -9.66
N ILE A 178 -0.63 -17.58 -9.14
CA ILE A 178 -2.04 -17.95 -9.02
C ILE A 178 -2.83 -17.42 -10.22
N ALA A 179 -3.74 -18.24 -10.78
CA ALA A 179 -4.62 -17.79 -11.84
C ALA A 179 -5.70 -16.84 -11.27
N PHE A 180 -6.07 -15.79 -12.01
CA PHE A 180 -7.11 -14.84 -11.58
C PHE A 180 -8.45 -15.53 -11.25
N GLN A 181 -8.82 -16.56 -12.01
CA GLN A 181 -10.03 -17.36 -11.74
C GLN A 181 -9.97 -18.11 -10.41
N GLN A 182 -8.78 -18.54 -9.98
CA GLN A 182 -8.60 -19.19 -8.68
C GLN A 182 -8.71 -18.19 -7.53
N LEU A 183 -8.20 -16.97 -7.73
CA LEU A 183 -8.31 -15.87 -6.77
C LEU A 183 -9.75 -15.42 -6.56
N LEU A 184 -10.57 -15.49 -7.62
CA LEU A 184 -12.01 -15.23 -7.56
C LEU A 184 -12.85 -16.46 -7.16
N SER A 185 -12.23 -17.60 -6.86
CA SER A 185 -12.97 -18.81 -6.54
C SER A 185 -13.77 -18.63 -5.24
N PRO A 186 -15.07 -19.03 -5.21
CA PRO A 186 -15.86 -19.05 -3.98
C PRO A 186 -15.28 -19.96 -2.89
N SER A 187 -14.40 -20.89 -3.28
CA SER A 187 -13.76 -21.83 -2.35
C SER A 187 -12.49 -21.31 -1.69
N LEU A 188 -11.91 -20.21 -2.20
CA LEU A 188 -10.65 -19.66 -1.71
C LEU A 188 -10.92 -18.66 -0.59
N THR A 189 -10.73 -19.10 0.64
CA THR A 189 -10.77 -18.27 1.86
C THR A 189 -9.36 -17.85 2.26
N ILE A 190 -9.24 -16.84 3.13
CA ILE A 190 -7.94 -16.35 3.62
C ILE A 190 -7.11 -17.49 4.28
N PRO A 191 -7.68 -18.36 5.15
CA PRO A 191 -6.92 -19.50 5.70
C PRO A 191 -6.44 -20.48 4.62
N LYS A 192 -7.30 -20.83 3.66
CA LYS A 192 -6.93 -21.73 2.55
C LYS A 192 -5.86 -21.14 1.65
N PHE A 193 -5.85 -19.82 1.47
CA PHE A 193 -4.78 -19.14 0.74
C PHE A 193 -3.45 -19.26 1.49
N ALA A 194 -3.45 -19.08 2.82
CA ALA A 194 -2.25 -19.26 3.63
C ALA A 194 -1.71 -20.70 3.56
N GLU A 195 -2.58 -21.71 3.62
CA GLU A 195 -2.23 -23.12 3.41
C GLU A 195 -1.64 -23.37 2.02
N LEU A 196 -2.22 -22.78 0.96
CA LEU A 196 -1.72 -22.91 -0.41
C LEU A 196 -0.30 -22.37 -0.56
N ILE A 197 0.01 -21.23 0.08
CA ILE A 197 1.34 -20.65 0.09
C ILE A 197 2.32 -21.48 0.91
N CYS A 198 1.91 -21.98 2.09
CA CYS A 198 2.75 -22.87 2.86
C CYS A 198 3.11 -24.13 2.07
N GLY A 199 2.11 -24.75 1.41
CA GLY A 199 2.30 -25.91 0.55
C GLY A 199 3.24 -25.64 -0.64
N SER A 200 3.13 -24.48 -1.29
CA SER A 200 4.03 -24.09 -2.39
C SER A 200 5.48 -23.88 -1.93
N GLN A 201 5.68 -23.52 -0.66
CA GLN A 201 6.99 -23.39 -0.02
C GLN A 201 7.49 -24.70 0.62
N GLY A 202 6.75 -25.81 0.48
CA GLY A 202 7.11 -27.12 1.02
C GLY A 202 6.79 -27.31 2.51
N ILE A 203 5.94 -26.46 3.09
CA ILE A 203 5.48 -26.51 4.47
C ILE A 203 4.05 -27.09 4.47
N PHE A 204 3.92 -28.34 4.90
CA PHE A 204 2.61 -29.00 4.98
C PHE A 204 2.00 -28.78 6.36
N VAL A 205 0.83 -28.13 6.38
CA VAL A 205 -0.01 -28.06 7.58
C VAL A 205 -0.83 -29.35 7.60
N ASP A 206 -0.54 -30.25 8.55
CA ASP A 206 -1.36 -31.45 8.74
C ASP A 206 -2.75 -31.01 9.21
N ALA A 207 -3.77 -31.35 8.42
CA ALA A 207 -5.16 -31.14 8.77
C ALA A 207 -5.56 -32.18 9.82
N GLU A 208 -5.74 -31.75 11.08
CA GLU A 208 -6.61 -32.44 12.04
C GLU A 208 -8.09 -32.04 11.81
#